data_AF-A0AAN6RNU8-F1
#
_entry.id   AF-A0AAN6RNU8-F1
#
_cell.length_a   1.000
_cell.length_b   1.000
_cell.length_c   1.000
_cell.angle_alpha   90.00
_cell.angle_beta   90.00
_cell.angle_gamma   90.00
#
_symmetry.space_group_name_H-M   'P 1'
#
loop_
_entity.id
_entity.type
_entity.pdbx_description
1 polymer ?
#
loop_
_entity_poly.entity_id
_entity_poly.type
_entity_poly.pdbx_seq_one_letter_code
_entity_poly.pdbx_strand_id
1 'polypeptide(L)' 'MRITAIASSLLLAGAVSAQTPVGFVPEVKEKLEIIFGTKAVDSPGASLTKAETAKQPTIGTATALNATTYLWMMI' A
#
# COMPACT_ATOMS: atom_id res chain seq x y z
N MET A 1 27.18 10.38 31.18
CA MET A 1 26.05 10.99 30.44
C MET A 1 26.19 10.73 28.94
N ARG A 2 26.01 9.48 28.46
CA ARG A 2 26.02 9.15 27.00
C ARG A 2 25.23 7.90 26.59
N ILE A 3 24.72 7.09 27.53
CA ILE A 3 24.11 5.78 27.21
C ILE A 3 22.57 5.82 27.24
N THR A 4 21.97 6.82 27.90
CA THR A 4 20.50 6.96 28.03
C THR A 4 19.82 7.56 26.80
N ALA A 5 20.57 8.15 25.87
CA ALA A 5 19.99 8.81 24.68
C ALA A 5 19.69 7.86 23.52
N ILE A 6 20.19 6.62 23.55
CA ILE A 6 20.06 5.65 22.44
C ILE A 6 18.78 4.81 22.59
N ALA A 7 18.23 4.70 23.80
CA ALA A 7 17.01 3.92 24.04
C ALA A 7 15.74 4.57 23.48
N SER A 8 15.71 5.91 23.33
CA SER A 8 14.51 6.63 22.90
C SER A 8 14.24 6.57 21.39
N SER A 9 15.24 6.25 20.57
CA SER A 9 15.10 6.18 19.11
C SER A 9 14.62 4.83 18.58
N LEU A 10 14.69 3.76 19.38
CA LEU A 10 14.14 2.44 19.00
C LEU A 10 12.62 2.34 19.21
N LEU A 11 12.02 3.19 20.04
CA LEU A 11 10.58 3.17 20.32
C LEU A 11 9.74 3.84 19.23
N LEU A 12 10.37 4.49 18.24
CA LEU A 12 9.68 5.18 17.15
C LEU A 12 9.77 4.43 15.81
N ALA A 13 10.22 3.17 15.80
CA ALA A 13 9.95 2.24 14.72
C ALA A 13 8.56 1.62 14.91
N GLY A 14 7.54 2.47 15.06
CA GLY A 14 6.15 2.03 15.02
C GLY A 14 5.91 1.38 13.68
N ALA A 15 5.42 0.15 13.67
CA ALA A 15 5.03 -0.53 12.45
C ALA A 15 4.13 0.41 11.65
N VAL A 16 4.57 0.83 10.47
CA VAL A 16 3.66 1.36 9.44
C VAL A 16 2.81 0.18 9.03
N SER A 17 1.80 -0.14 9.85
CA SER A 17 0.74 -1.04 9.47
C SER A 17 -0.02 -0.33 8.37
N ALA A 18 -0.09 -0.96 7.19
CA ALA A 18 -1.05 -0.55 6.17
C ALA A 18 -2.40 -0.33 6.85
N GLN A 19 -2.94 0.89 6.72
CA GLN A 19 -4.10 1.35 7.46
C GLN A 19 -5.34 0.66 6.89
N THR A 20 -5.51 -0.60 7.28
CA THR A 20 -6.64 -1.42 6.90
C THR A 20 -7.66 -1.42 8.03
N PRO A 21 -8.96 -1.53 7.74
CA PRO A 21 -9.98 -1.59 8.77
C PRO A 21 -9.72 -2.75 9.73
N VAL A 22 -10.15 -2.60 10.98
CA VAL A 22 -10.01 -3.65 11.99
C VAL A 22 -10.66 -4.94 11.46
N GLY A 23 -9.88 -6.04 11.45
CA GLY A 23 -10.32 -7.35 10.98
C GLY A 23 -10.12 -7.61 9.48
N PHE A 24 -9.54 -6.68 8.71
CA PHE A 24 -9.20 -6.93 7.31
C PHE A 24 -7.97 -7.85 7.21
N VAL A 25 -8.18 -9.05 6.69
CA VAL A 25 -7.11 -10.01 6.39
C VAL A 25 -7.06 -10.19 4.87
N PRO A 26 -6.09 -9.57 4.17
CA PRO A 26 -6.01 -9.68 2.72
C PRO A 26 -5.64 -11.10 2.31
N GLU A 27 -6.43 -11.70 1.41
CA GLU A 27 -6.07 -12.92 0.69
C GLU A 27 -5.69 -12.55 -0.76
N VAL A 28 -4.39 -12.37 -1.00
CA VAL A 28 -3.88 -11.98 -2.33
C VAL A 28 -3.75 -13.23 -3.19
N LYS A 29 -4.81 -13.58 -3.92
CA LYS A 29 -4.77 -14.68 -4.91
C LYS A 29 -4.12 -14.26 -6.21
N GLU A 30 -4.39 -13.03 -6.64
CA GLU A 30 -3.92 -12.48 -7.90
C GLU A 30 -3.22 -11.14 -7.66
N LYS A 31 -2.12 -10.91 -8.38
CA LYS A 31 -1.39 -9.64 -8.29
C LYS A 31 -2.22 -8.52 -8.92
N LEU A 32 -2.59 -7.54 -8.10
CA LEU A 32 -3.20 -6.28 -8.52
C LEU A 32 -2.11 -5.27 -8.86
N GLU A 33 -2.20 -4.67 -10.04
CA GLU A 33 -1.30 -3.61 -10.49
C GLU A 33 -2.03 -2.27 -10.48
N ILE A 34 -1.46 -1.29 -9.79
CA ILE A 34 -2.04 0.06 -9.66
C ILE A 34 -1.03 1.06 -10.21
N ILE A 35 -1.44 1.84 -11.20
CA ILE A 35 -0.56 2.76 -11.91
C ILE A 35 -1.17 4.16 -11.92
N PHE A 36 -0.47 5.12 -11.32
CA PHE A 36 -0.79 6.55 -11.36
C PHE A 36 0.01 7.23 -12.47
N GLY A 37 -0.61 7.45 -13.63
CA GLY A 37 0.06 8.01 -14.79
C GLY A 37 1.20 7.10 -15.28
N THR A 38 2.45 7.47 -15.01
CA THR A 38 3.65 6.66 -15.34
C THR A 38 4.28 6.00 -14.10
N LYS A 39 3.69 6.15 -12.92
CA LYS A 39 4.21 5.64 -11.65
C LYS A 39 3.39 4.45 -11.17
N ALA A 40 4.00 3.27 -11.16
CA ALA A 40 3.39 2.09 -10.57
C ALA A 40 3.59 2.07 -9.05
N VAL A 41 2.61 1.52 -8.33
CA VAL A 41 2.76 1.18 -6.91
C VAL A 41 3.57 -0.12 -6.82
N ASP A 42 4.89 -0.02 -7.00
CA ASP A 42 5.79 -1.18 -7.14
C ASP A 42 5.90 -2.03 -5.87
N SER A 43 5.83 -1.38 -4.71
CA SER A 43 5.85 -2.01 -3.40
C SER A 43 4.65 -1.56 -2.57
N PRO A 44 3.98 -2.47 -1.83
CA PRO A 44 3.04 -2.07 -0.79
C PRO A 44 3.69 -1.07 0.18
N GLY A 45 2.97 0.00 0.51
CA GLY A 45 3.48 1.07 1.37
C GLY A 45 4.46 2.04 0.69
N ALA A 46 4.67 1.94 -0.63
CA ALA A 46 5.44 2.93 -1.36
C ALA A 46 4.85 4.34 -1.16
N SER A 47 5.72 5.28 -0.80
CA SER A 47 5.33 6.68 -0.64
C SER A 47 5.18 7.34 -2.01
N LEU A 48 3.99 7.86 -2.28
CA LEU A 48 3.68 8.66 -3.46
C LEU A 48 3.29 10.08 -3.03
N THR A 49 3.64 11.07 -3.83
CA THR A 49 3.24 12.46 -3.57
C THR A 49 1.77 12.67 -3.92
N LYS A 50 1.15 13.68 -3.29
CA LYS A 50 -0.23 14.07 -3.61
C LYS A 50 -0.43 14.46 -5.08
N ALA A 51 0.61 15.00 -5.72
CA ALA A 51 0.56 15.37 -7.12
C ALA A 51 0.54 14.13 -8.03
N GLU A 52 1.29 13.09 -7.68
CA GLU A 52 1.30 11.81 -8.41
C GLU A 52 -0.04 11.09 -8.28
N THR A 53 -0.67 11.13 -7.11
CA THR A 53 -1.97 10.49 -6.85
C THR A 53 -3.18 11.38 -7.14
N ALA A 54 -3.00 12.54 -7.80
CA ALA A 54 -4.06 13.53 -7.99
C ALA A 54 -5.15 13.08 -8.97
N LYS A 55 -4.87 12.06 -9.79
CA LYS A 55 -5.81 11.48 -10.75
C LYS A 55 -6.09 10.02 -10.40
N GLN A 56 -7.24 9.53 -10.83
CA GLN A 56 -7.60 8.12 -10.69
C GLN A 56 -6.52 7.22 -11.33
N PRO A 57 -6.12 6.13 -10.67
CA PRO A 57 -5.14 5.21 -11.24
C PRO A 57 -5.77 4.32 -12.31
N THR A 58 -4.91 3.78 -13.17
CA THR A 58 -5.24 2.62 -14.00
C THR A 58 -5.03 1.36 -13.17
N ILE A 59 -6.01 0.45 -13.23
CA ILE A 59 -6.00 -0.82 -12.50
C ILE A 59 -5.79 -1.95 -13.49
N GLY A 60 -4.84 -2.83 -13.21
CA GLY A 60 -4.53 -4.01 -14.01
C GLY A 60 -4.37 -5.26 -13.15
N THR A 61 -4.38 -6.42 -13.79
CA THR A 61 -4.11 -7.71 -13.15
C THR A 61 -3.11 -8.48 -13.99
N ALA A 62 -2.16 -9.14 -13.33
CA ALA A 62 -1.17 -9.97 -14.02
C ALA A 62 -1.80 -11.23 -14.65
N THR A 63 -2.93 -11.67 -14.11
CA THR A 63 -3.68 -12.84 -14.55
C THR A 63 -5.04 -12.43 -15.09
N ALA A 64 -5.58 -13.26 -15.98
CA ALA A 64 -6.92 -13.08 -16.50
C ALA A 64 -7.93 -13.35 -15.39
N LEU A 65 -8.69 -12.32 -15.04
CA LEU A 65 -9.81 -12.41 -14.13
C LEU A 65 -10.91 -13.27 -14.75
N ASN A 66 -11.31 -14.32 -14.04
CA ASN A 66 -12.22 -15.38 -14.49
C ASN A 66 -13.64 -15.27 -13.91
N ALA A 67 -13.87 -14.36 -12.95
CA ALA A 67 -15.20 -14.05 -12.46
C ALA A 67 -15.89 -12.97 -13.31
N THR A 68 -17.23 -12.94 -13.23
CA THR A 68 -18.06 -12.03 -14.03
C THR A 68 -17.91 -10.56 -13.63
N THR A 69 -17.61 -10.26 -12.37
CA THR A 69 -17.48 -8.87 -11.87
C THR A 69 -16.63 -8.83 -10.61
N TYR A 70 -15.81 -7.78 -10.47
CA TYR A 70 -14.98 -7.51 -9.31
C TYR A 70 -15.28 -6.12 -8.76
N LEU A 71 -15.22 -5.98 -7.43
CA LEU A 71 -15.27 -4.69 -6.76
C LEU A 71 -13.85 -4.24 -6.44
N TRP A 72 -13.50 -3.03 -6.87
CA TRP A 72 -12.28 -2.36 -6.47
C TRP A 72 -12.62 -1.23 -5.49
N MET A 73 -11.81 -1.11 -4.42
CA MET A 73 -11.99 -0.10 -3.38
C MET A 73 -10.63 0.43 -2.93
N MET A 74 -10.53 1.75 -2.84
CA MET A 74 -9.39 2.48 -2.27
C MET A 74 -9.90 3.26 -1.06
N ILE A 75 -9.23 3.10 0.07
CA ILE A 75 -9.58 3.67 1.39
C ILE A 75 -8.54 4.67 1.86
#